data_AF-A0A5N5GEZ6-F1
#
_entry.id   AF-A0A5N5GEZ6-F1
#
_cell.length_a   1.000
_cell.length_b   1.000
_cell.length_c   1.000
_cell.angle_alpha   90.00
_cell.angle_beta   90.00
_cell.angle_gamma   90.00
#
_symmetry.space_group_name_H-M   'P 1'
#
loop_
_entity.id
_entity.type
_entity.pdbx_description
1 polymer ?
#
loop_
_entity_poly.entity_id
_entity_poly.type
_entity_poly.pdbx_seq_one_letter_code
_entity_poly.pdbx_strand_id
1 'polypeptide(L)'
;MILTFLIFCLTLCILQECGNDKLPHKPLKRKRILLLVIVECPSQCTRRCSQTQYHKPCMFFCQKCCKKCLCVPPGFYGNKAACPCYNNWKTQQGGPKCP
;
A
#
# COMPACT_ATOMS: atom_id res chain seq x y z
N MET A 1 1.00 42.81 6.25
CA MET A 1 2.26 42.13 5.88
C MET A 1 2.51 40.88 6.72
N ILE A 2 2.57 40.94 8.04
CA ILE A 2 2.77 39.73 8.89
C ILE A 2 1.56 38.80 8.84
N LEU A 3 0.34 39.35 8.93
CA LEU A 3 -0.90 38.57 8.87
C LEU A 3 -1.11 37.88 7.50
N THR A 4 -0.65 38.51 6.41
CA THR A 4 -0.71 37.94 5.06
C THR A 4 0.31 36.81 4.87
N PHE A 5 1.48 36.86 5.52
CA PHE A 5 2.45 35.75 5.51
C PHE A 5 1.94 34.52 6.27
N LEU A 6 1.27 34.72 7.41
CA LEU A 6 0.68 33.62 8.19
C LEU A 6 -0.47 32.95 7.46
N ILE A 7 -1.33 33.74 6.81
CA ILE A 7 -2.43 33.22 5.99
C ILE A 7 -1.88 32.48 4.78
N PHE A 8 -0.86 33.02 4.09
CA PHE A 8 -0.22 32.36 2.95
C PHE A 8 0.40 31.01 3.33
N CYS A 9 1.07 30.94 4.49
CA CYS A 9 1.66 29.71 5.01
C CYS A 9 0.59 28.66 5.37
N LEU A 10 -0.52 29.08 5.99
CA LEU A 10 -1.67 28.20 6.27
C LEU A 10 -2.33 27.72 4.97
N THR A 11 -2.55 28.59 3.99
CA THR A 11 -3.14 28.21 2.70
C THR A 11 -2.23 27.31 1.87
N LEU A 12 -0.91 27.49 1.95
CA LEU A 12 0.05 26.57 1.33
C LEU A 12 0.07 25.21 2.03
N CYS A 13 -0.08 25.15 3.36
CA CYS A 13 -0.23 23.87 4.05
C CYS A 13 -1.55 23.15 3.69
N ILE A 14 -2.64 23.87 3.45
CA ILE A 14 -3.94 23.30 3.07
C ILE A 14 -4.00 22.92 1.59
N LEU A 15 -3.21 23.57 0.72
CA LEU A 15 -3.09 23.25 -0.71
C LEU A 15 -1.92 22.31 -1.04
N GLN A 16 -1.02 22.06 -0.08
CA GLN A 16 0.00 21.02 -0.16
C GLN A 16 -0.65 19.68 0.23
N GLU A 17 -1.34 19.08 -0.74
CA GLU A 17 -1.65 17.66 -0.72
C GLU A 17 -0.35 16.89 -0.43
N CYS A 18 -0.25 16.25 0.74
CA CYS A 18 0.86 15.34 1.03
C CYS A 18 0.75 14.13 0.10
N GLY A 19 1.36 14.26 -1.08
CA GLY A 19 1.70 13.17 -1.99
C GLY A 19 0.53 12.44 -2.62
N ASN A 20 0.03 12.96 -3.74
CA ASN A 20 -0.64 12.15 -4.75
C ASN A 20 0.21 12.08 -6.02
N ASP A 21 1.35 11.37 -5.94
CA ASP A 21 1.98 10.80 -7.15
C ASP A 21 1.04 9.72 -7.70
N LYS A 22 0.08 10.14 -8.51
CA LYS A 22 -0.72 9.26 -9.36
C LYS A 22 0.02 9.06 -10.68
N LEU A 23 0.67 7.91 -10.86
CA LEU A 23 0.95 7.38 -12.20
C LEU A 23 1.34 5.90 -12.16
N PRO A 24 1.04 5.08 -13.18
CA PRO A 24 -0.11 5.01 -14.08
C PRO A 24 -0.89 3.69 -13.85
N HIS A 25 -2.21 3.75 -13.74
CA HIS A 25 -3.01 2.55 -14.02
C HIS A 25 -3.13 2.42 -15.54
N LYS A 26 -2.24 1.64 -16.17
CA LYS A 26 -2.55 1.07 -17.50
C LYS A 26 -3.64 0.01 -17.29
N PRO A 27 -4.83 0.14 -17.90
CA PRO A 27 -5.84 -0.89 -17.78
C PRO A 27 -5.51 -2.00 -18.79
N LEU A 28 -4.64 -2.95 -18.44
CA LEU A 28 -4.54 -4.17 -19.25
C LEU A 28 -5.57 -5.21 -18.80
N LYS A 29 -6.76 -5.01 -19.38
CA LYS A 29 -7.77 -5.99 -19.78
C LYS A 29 -8.20 -7.02 -18.74
N ARG A 30 -9.39 -6.75 -18.21
CA ARG A 30 -10.54 -7.67 -18.21
C ARG A 30 -10.39 -8.75 -19.29
N LYS A 31 -9.96 -9.95 -18.91
CA LYS A 31 -10.18 -11.16 -19.69
C LYS A 31 -10.69 -12.24 -18.75
N ARG A 32 -12.02 -12.36 -18.71
CA ARG A 32 -12.75 -13.51 -18.18
C ARG A 32 -12.10 -14.79 -18.73
N ILE A 33 -11.94 -15.82 -17.88
CA ILE A 33 -11.55 -17.23 -18.13
C ILE A 33 -10.19 -17.68 -17.54
N LEU A 34 -10.23 -18.07 -16.26
CA LEU A 34 -9.78 -19.35 -15.66
C LEU A 34 -8.35 -19.93 -15.84
N LEU A 35 -7.24 -19.18 -15.98
CA LEU A 35 -5.91 -19.87 -15.95
C LEU A 35 -4.72 -19.18 -15.27
N LEU A 36 -4.84 -17.98 -14.72
CA LEU A 36 -3.68 -17.42 -14.03
C LEU A 36 -4.16 -16.49 -12.93
N VAL A 37 -4.12 -16.98 -11.69
CA VAL A 37 -4.11 -16.10 -10.52
C VAL A 37 -2.75 -15.38 -10.53
N ILE A 38 -2.56 -14.47 -11.48
CA ILE A 38 -1.53 -13.44 -11.35
C ILE A 38 -2.06 -12.58 -10.21
N VAL A 39 -1.60 -12.83 -8.99
CA VAL A 39 -1.80 -11.86 -7.93
C VAL A 39 -1.05 -10.62 -8.37
N GLU A 40 -1.79 -9.62 -8.81
CA GLU A 40 -1.25 -8.30 -9.05
C GLU A 40 -0.85 -7.69 -7.71
N CYS A 41 0.37 -8.00 -7.28
CA CYS A 41 0.96 -7.45 -6.06
C CYS A 41 0.86 -5.93 -5.98
N PRO A 42 1.06 -5.15 -7.07
CA PRO A 42 0.93 -3.70 -6.99
C PRO A 42 -0.46 -3.25 -6.58
N SER A 43 -1.52 -3.74 -7.24
CA SER A 43 -2.90 -3.31 -6.97
C SER A 43 -3.39 -3.79 -5.59
N GLN A 44 -3.03 -5.00 -5.19
CA GLN A 44 -3.38 -5.52 -3.87
C GLN A 44 -2.64 -4.80 -2.73
N CYS A 45 -1.36 -4.44 -2.93
CA CYS A 45 -0.60 -3.69 -1.95
C CYS A 45 -1.03 -2.23 -1.86
N THR A 46 -1.42 -1.60 -2.97
CA THR A 46 -2.05 -0.26 -2.94
C THR A 46 -3.29 -0.30 -2.06
N ARG A 47 -4.15 -1.31 -2.25
CA ARG A 47 -5.33 -1.49 -1.40
C ARG A 47 -4.94 -1.69 0.06
N ARG A 48 -3.98 -2.58 0.34
CA ARG A 48 -3.62 -2.91 1.73
C ARG A 48 -3.02 -1.72 2.49
N CYS A 49 -2.27 -0.88 1.79
CA CYS A 49 -1.58 0.27 2.36
C CYS A 49 -2.38 1.59 2.28
N SER A 50 -3.59 1.60 1.73
CA SER A 50 -4.30 2.86 1.46
C SER A 50 -4.74 3.62 2.71
N GLN A 51 -4.86 2.97 3.86
CA GLN A 51 -5.27 3.61 5.12
C GLN A 51 -4.11 3.82 6.10
N THR A 52 -2.87 3.53 5.72
CA THR A 52 -1.72 3.75 6.59
C THR A 52 -1.11 5.13 6.39
N GLN A 53 -0.67 5.76 7.47
CA GLN A 53 0.15 6.97 7.44
C GLN A 53 1.57 6.69 6.89
N TYR A 54 2.02 5.43 6.97
CA TYR A 54 3.34 4.99 6.53
C TYR A 54 3.28 4.29 5.16
N HIS A 55 2.72 4.97 4.15
CA HIS A 55 2.44 4.37 2.84
C HIS A 55 3.69 3.82 2.13
N LYS A 56 4.78 4.59 2.09
CA LYS A 56 6.05 4.19 1.43
C LYS A 56 6.64 2.88 2.00
N PRO A 57 6.89 2.77 3.31
CA PRO A 57 7.40 1.51 3.88
C PRO A 57 6.36 0.38 3.81
N CYS A 58 5.07 0.67 3.98
CA CYS A 58 4.02 -0.35 3.83
C CYS A 58 4.06 -0.97 2.42
N MET A 59 4.11 -0.15 1.38
CA MET A 59 4.16 -0.62 -0.01
C MET A 59 5.42 -1.46 -0.27
N PHE A 60 6.57 -1.02 0.23
CA PHE A 60 7.84 -1.75 0.09
C PHE A 60 7.77 -3.16 0.71
N PHE A 61 7.33 -3.25 1.97
CA PHE A 61 7.20 -4.55 2.64
C PHE A 61 6.09 -5.39 2.04
N CYS A 62 4.93 -4.82 1.71
CA CYS A 62 3.83 -5.54 1.09
C CYS A 62 4.26 -6.16 -0.24
N GLN A 63 4.92 -5.41 -1.12
CA GLN A 63 5.39 -5.94 -2.41
C GLN A 63 6.43 -7.04 -2.21
N LYS A 64 7.32 -6.90 -1.23
CA LYS A 64 8.30 -7.94 -0.90
C LYS A 64 7.62 -9.22 -0.41
N CYS A 65 6.65 -9.11 0.48
CA CYS A 65 5.84 -10.23 0.98
C CYS A 65 5.01 -10.86 -0.13
N CYS A 66 4.39 -10.05 -0.98
CA CYS A 66 3.57 -10.53 -2.09
C CYS A 66 4.39 -11.26 -3.14
N LYS A 67 5.59 -10.77 -3.50
CA LYS A 67 6.48 -11.50 -4.42
C LYS A 67 6.94 -12.85 -3.86
N LYS A 68 7.09 -12.96 -2.53
CA LYS A 68 7.51 -14.21 -1.89
C LYS A 68 6.36 -15.20 -1.72
N CYS A 69 5.20 -14.71 -1.28
CA CYS A 69 4.06 -15.52 -0.85
C CYS A 69 2.92 -15.58 -1.88
N LEU A 70 3.00 -14.76 -2.93
CA LEU A 70 1.99 -14.63 -4.00
C LEU A 70 0.57 -14.43 -3.47
N CYS A 71 0.42 -13.79 -2.30
CA CYS A 71 -0.85 -13.62 -1.60
C CYS A 71 -0.83 -12.32 -0.78
N VAL A 72 -1.93 -11.58 -0.79
CA VAL A 72 -2.13 -10.38 0.04
C VAL A 72 -3.50 -10.50 0.74
N PRO A 73 -3.56 -10.38 2.08
CA PRO A 73 -4.80 -10.52 2.83
C PRO A 73 -5.90 -9.49 2.49
N PRO A 74 -7.20 -9.82 2.69
CA PRO A 74 -8.32 -8.89 2.49
C PRO A 74 -8.48 -7.85 3.61
N GLY A 75 -8.86 -6.61 3.27
CA GLY A 75 -9.05 -5.44 4.14
C GLY A 75 -7.90 -4.41 4.04
N PHE A 76 -7.70 -3.63 5.10
CA PHE A 76 -6.52 -2.77 5.31
C PHE A 76 -5.61 -3.27 6.45
N TYR A 77 -6.24 -3.80 7.52
CA TYR A 77 -5.59 -4.31 8.72
C TYR A 77 -6.01 -5.76 9.01
N GLY A 78 -5.24 -6.49 9.83
CA GLY A 78 -5.62 -7.84 10.31
C GLY A 78 -5.60 -8.93 9.24
N ASN A 79 -6.51 -9.92 9.35
CA ASN A 79 -6.78 -11.01 8.38
C ASN A 79 -5.56 -11.78 7.84
N LYS A 80 -4.42 -11.72 8.53
CA LYS A 80 -3.17 -12.34 8.06
C LYS A 80 -3.31 -13.87 7.94
N ALA A 81 -4.20 -14.48 8.72
CA ALA A 81 -4.53 -15.90 8.63
C ALA A 81 -5.03 -16.35 7.25
N ALA A 82 -5.60 -15.44 6.43
CA ALA A 82 -6.02 -15.75 5.07
C ALA A 82 -4.84 -16.12 4.14
N CYS A 83 -3.63 -15.64 4.45
CA CYS A 83 -2.40 -15.96 3.73
C CYS A 83 -1.33 -16.44 4.73
N PRO A 84 -1.22 -17.76 5.02
CA PRO A 84 -0.29 -18.28 6.03
C PRO A 84 1.17 -17.84 5.84
N CYS A 85 1.68 -17.85 4.60
CA CYS A 85 3.04 -17.39 4.29
C CYS A 85 3.24 -15.91 4.66
N TYR A 86 2.26 -15.05 4.35
CA TYR A 86 2.31 -13.62 4.66
C TYR A 86 2.30 -13.36 6.17
N ASN A 87 1.54 -14.16 6.93
CA ASN A 87 1.47 -14.08 8.39
C ASN A 87 2.75 -14.58 9.09
N ASN A 88 3.31 -15.67 8.58
CA ASN A 88 4.44 -16.36 9.18
C ASN A 88 5.79 -15.71 8.84
N TRP A 89 5.81 -14.73 7.93
CA TRP A 89 7.03 -14.00 7.64
C TRP A 89 7.38 -13.02 8.75
N LYS A 90 8.42 -13.38 9.52
CA LYS A 90 8.91 -12.60 10.66
C LYS A 90 10.25 -11.94 10.37
N THR A 91 10.56 -10.89 11.13
CA THR A 91 11.91 -10.33 11.22
C THR A 91 12.80 -11.22 12.07
N GLN A 92 14.12 -10.98 12.09
CA GLN A 92 15.05 -11.73 12.94
C GLN A 92 14.72 -11.57 14.44
N GLN A 93 14.05 -10.48 14.82
CA GLN A 93 13.60 -10.19 16.18
C GLN A 93 12.24 -10.84 16.51
N GLY A 94 11.68 -11.66 15.60
CA GLY A 94 10.40 -12.35 15.79
C GLY A 94 9.14 -11.53 15.49
N GLY A 95 9.27 -10.22 15.22
CA GLY A 95 8.16 -9.34 14.88
C GLY A 95 7.56 -9.61 13.50
N PRO A 96 6.29 -9.19 13.23
CA PRO A 96 5.68 -9.32 11.91
C PRO A 96 6.44 -8.49 10.87
N LYS A 97 6.89 -9.11 9.78
CA LYS A 97 7.61 -8.43 8.70
C LYS A 97 6.69 -7.81 7.65
N CYS A 98 5.52 -8.41 7.46
CA CYS A 98 4.54 -7.97 6.48
C CYS A 98 3.46 -7.09 7.14
N PRO A 99 3.02 -6.01 6.46
CA PRO A 99 2.05 -5.06 7.01
C PRO A 99 0.70 -5.70 7.36
#